data_AF-A0AAE4B1U4-F1
#
_entry.id   AF-A0AAE4B1U4-F1
#
_cell.length_a   1.000
_cell.length_b   1.000
_cell.length_c   1.000
_cell.angle_alpha   90.00
_cell.angle_beta   90.00
_cell.angle_gamma   90.00
#
_symmetry.space_group_name_H-M   'P 1'
#
loop_
_entity.id
_entity.type
_entity.pdbx_description
1 polymer ?
#
loop_
_entity_poly.entity_id
_entity_poly.type
_entity_poly.pdbx_seq_one_letter_code
_entity_poly.pdbx_strand_id
1 'polypeptide(L)'
;MPARLPPGWLPVALLALACTALSGLFPGMPFAAYYGPLPALAGTAFAALLAGFGLASLHRDDWIAARPTRGRARLLIPAVGLAFALPTVTVDIIAPWPPTINVTLPQGLLFYISIALTAEAVFHVVPLALLLGLASRLRPRLRLFWPAAAIAACAEPAFQIALGRDPATPLWRDLFLGLNLAGFALAQFALLRRYGLLGAYGARLGYYALWHITWGSARLPLLFAPE
;
A
#
# COMPACT_ATOMS: atom_id res chain seq x y z
N MET A 1 -15.50 24.09 -12.71
CA MET A 1 -14.03 24.10 -12.81
C MET A 1 -13.55 22.67 -13.03
N PRO A 2 -12.60 22.42 -13.95
CA PRO A 2 -12.01 21.09 -14.12
C PRO A 2 -11.34 20.66 -12.80
N ALA A 3 -11.58 19.42 -12.38
CA ALA A 3 -10.96 18.87 -11.17
C ALA A 3 -9.44 18.86 -11.35
N ARG A 4 -8.72 19.67 -10.56
CA ARG A 4 -7.26 19.65 -10.57
C ARG A 4 -6.79 18.39 -9.84
N LEU A 5 -5.98 17.58 -10.51
CA LEU A 5 -5.33 16.44 -9.88
C LEU A 5 -4.35 16.94 -8.82
N PRO A 6 -4.27 16.30 -7.65
CA PRO A 6 -3.37 16.75 -6.60
C PRO A 6 -1.90 16.57 -7.03
N PRO A 7 -1.01 17.45 -6.53
CA PRO A 7 0.40 17.38 -6.86
C PRO A 7 1.00 16.04 -6.43
N GLY A 8 1.90 15.50 -7.25
CA GLY A 8 2.62 14.25 -6.97
C GLY A 8 1.94 12.96 -7.45
N TRP A 9 0.66 12.99 -7.88
CA TRP A 9 0.02 11.81 -8.48
C TRP A 9 0.73 11.37 -9.77
N LEU A 10 0.94 12.29 -10.71
CA LEU A 10 1.48 11.94 -12.04
C LEU A 10 2.89 11.32 -11.95
N PRO A 11 3.86 11.88 -11.20
CA PRO A 11 5.16 11.24 -11.05
C PRO A 11 5.08 9.83 -10.45
N VAL A 12 4.21 9.60 -9.45
CA VAL A 12 4.04 8.26 -8.86
C VAL A 12 3.44 7.28 -9.86
N ALA A 13 2.41 7.71 -10.62
CA ALA A 13 1.79 6.90 -11.66
C ALA A 13 2.80 6.53 -12.76
N LEU A 14 3.57 7.50 -13.25
CA LEU A 14 4.59 7.26 -14.28
C LEU A 14 5.70 6.35 -13.77
N LEU A 15 6.15 6.51 -12.53
CA LEU A 15 7.15 5.63 -11.93
C LEU A 15 6.65 4.19 -11.82
N ALA A 16 5.44 3.97 -11.30
CA ALA A 16 4.85 2.64 -11.19
C ALA A 16 4.67 1.99 -12.58
N LEU A 17 4.19 2.74 -13.57
CA LEU A 17 4.05 2.25 -14.94
C LEU A 17 5.40 1.90 -15.58
N ALA A 18 6.42 2.74 -15.40
CA ALA A 18 7.76 2.47 -15.89
C ALA A 18 8.36 1.22 -15.24
N CYS A 19 8.25 1.07 -13.92
CA CYS A 19 8.67 -0.14 -13.21
C CYS A 19 7.91 -1.38 -13.68
N THR A 20 6.61 -1.27 -13.95
CA THR A 20 5.83 -2.40 -14.47
C THR A 20 6.24 -2.77 -15.89
N ALA A 21 6.49 -1.78 -16.76
CA ALA A 21 6.97 -2.03 -18.12
C ALA A 21 8.35 -2.69 -18.12
N LEU A 22 9.30 -2.17 -17.32
CA LEU A 22 10.63 -2.74 -17.16
C LEU A 22 10.60 -4.14 -16.53
N SER A 23 9.61 -4.42 -15.69
CA SER A 23 9.40 -5.76 -15.14
C SER A 23 9.13 -6.81 -16.23
N GLY A 24 8.62 -6.41 -17.40
CA GLY A 24 8.44 -7.31 -18.54
C GLY A 24 9.74 -7.91 -19.10
N LEU A 25 10.90 -7.35 -18.71
CA LEU A 25 12.21 -7.92 -19.04
C LEU A 25 12.57 -9.14 -18.17
N PHE A 26 11.81 -9.40 -17.10
CA PHE A 26 12.05 -10.50 -16.17
C PHE A 26 10.95 -11.55 -16.30
N PRO A 27 11.26 -12.78 -16.74
CA PRO A 27 10.27 -13.84 -16.79
C PRO A 27 9.83 -14.23 -15.37
N GLY A 28 8.57 -14.65 -15.23
CA GLY A 28 8.04 -15.17 -13.96
C GLY A 28 7.61 -14.11 -12.93
N MET A 29 7.47 -12.83 -13.32
CA MET A 29 6.97 -11.81 -12.40
C MET A 29 5.57 -12.15 -11.86
N PRO A 30 5.33 -12.08 -10.53
CA PRO A 30 4.12 -12.62 -9.92
C PRO A 30 2.90 -11.70 -10.03
N PHE A 31 2.86 -10.80 -11.02
CA PHE A 31 1.74 -9.87 -11.22
C PHE A 31 0.40 -10.58 -11.45
N ALA A 32 0.42 -11.79 -12.03
CA ALA A 32 -0.79 -12.58 -12.27
C ALA A 32 -1.52 -12.94 -10.96
N ALA A 33 -0.83 -13.07 -9.83
CA ALA A 33 -1.45 -13.31 -8.53
C ALA A 33 -2.32 -12.12 -8.06
N TYR A 34 -2.07 -10.92 -8.59
CA TYR A 34 -2.75 -9.68 -8.19
C TYR A 34 -3.72 -9.16 -9.25
N TYR A 35 -3.38 -9.31 -10.53
CA TYR A 35 -4.19 -8.83 -11.65
C TYR A 35 -4.97 -9.94 -12.38
N GLY A 36 -4.77 -11.20 -11.98
CA GLY A 36 -5.35 -12.36 -12.66
C GLY A 36 -4.84 -12.45 -14.10
N PRO A 37 -5.73 -12.63 -15.10
CA PRO A 37 -5.34 -12.75 -16.51
C PRO A 37 -4.98 -11.40 -17.16
N LEU A 38 -5.18 -10.27 -16.47
CA LEU A 38 -4.89 -8.96 -17.05
C LEU A 38 -3.38 -8.74 -17.20
N PRO A 39 -2.92 -8.17 -18.34
CA PRO A 39 -1.53 -7.75 -18.47
C PRO A 39 -1.12 -6.79 -17.36
N ALA A 40 0.07 -6.98 -16.79
CA ALA A 40 0.51 -6.21 -15.61
C ALA A 40 0.48 -4.69 -15.83
N LEU A 41 0.86 -4.24 -17.03
CA LEU A 41 0.84 -2.82 -17.39
C LEU A 41 -0.58 -2.27 -17.43
N ALA A 42 -1.54 -3.04 -17.95
CA ALA A 42 -2.95 -2.65 -17.97
C ALA A 42 -3.54 -2.60 -16.55
N GLY A 43 -3.23 -3.59 -15.70
CA GLY A 43 -3.64 -3.60 -14.29
C GLY A 43 -3.09 -2.38 -13.52
N THR A 44 -1.80 -2.06 -13.72
CA THR A 44 -1.17 -0.90 -13.08
C THR A 44 -1.74 0.42 -13.61
N ALA A 45 -1.99 0.54 -14.92
CA ALA A 45 -2.63 1.72 -15.51
C ALA A 45 -4.05 1.93 -14.99
N PHE A 46 -4.83 0.85 -14.88
CA PHE A 46 -6.16 0.91 -14.30
C PHE A 46 -6.14 1.37 -12.84
N ALA A 47 -5.23 0.82 -12.02
CA ALA A 47 -5.05 1.28 -10.64
C ALA A 47 -4.63 2.76 -10.56
N ALA A 48 -3.75 3.22 -11.45
CA ALA A 48 -3.32 4.62 -11.52
C ALA A 48 -4.48 5.57 -11.87
N LEU A 49 -5.36 5.16 -12.79
CA LEU A 49 -6.58 5.89 -13.14
C LEU A 49 -7.54 5.96 -11.95
N LEU A 50 -7.82 4.83 -11.30
CA LEU A 50 -8.66 4.78 -10.11
C LEU A 50 -8.12 5.65 -8.98
N ALA A 51 -6.81 5.60 -8.72
CA ALA A 51 -6.16 6.48 -7.76
C ALA A 51 -6.32 7.95 -8.15
N GLY A 52 -6.14 8.30 -9.43
CA GLY A 52 -6.33 9.66 -9.94
C GLY A 52 -7.74 10.20 -9.69
N PHE A 53 -8.77 9.40 -10.01
CA PHE A 53 -10.17 9.77 -9.77
C PHE A 53 -10.49 9.91 -8.28
N GLY A 54 -10.08 8.95 -7.45
CA GLY A 54 -10.30 9.00 -6.00
C GLY A 54 -9.61 10.21 -5.35
N LEU A 55 -8.36 10.49 -5.74
CA LEU A 55 -7.61 11.64 -5.29
C LEU A 55 -8.24 12.97 -5.75
N ALA A 56 -8.70 13.07 -6.98
CA ALA A 56 -9.42 14.25 -7.47
C ALA A 56 -10.69 14.50 -6.66
N SER A 57 -11.46 13.46 -6.35
CA SER A 57 -12.66 13.56 -5.51
C SER A 57 -12.32 14.02 -4.09
N LEU A 58 -11.33 13.39 -3.45
CA LEU A 58 -10.92 13.73 -2.10
C LEU A 58 -10.35 15.17 -2.01
N HIS A 59 -9.65 15.61 -3.05
CA HIS A 59 -9.09 16.96 -3.09
C HIS A 59 -10.14 18.03 -3.36
N ARG A 60 -11.10 17.78 -4.26
CA ARG A 60 -12.20 18.70 -4.56
C ARG A 60 -13.02 19.06 -3.32
N ASP A 61 -13.19 18.08 -2.44
CA ASP A 61 -14.03 18.21 -1.25
C ASP A 61 -13.18 18.53 0.02
N ASP A 62 -11.94 19.00 -0.16
CA ASP A 62 -10.99 19.41 0.90
C ASP A 62 -10.70 18.34 1.97
N TRP A 63 -10.92 17.06 1.66
CA TRP A 63 -10.56 15.95 2.56
C TRP A 63 -9.05 15.75 2.67
N ILE A 64 -8.29 16.17 1.64
CA ILE A 64 -6.82 16.08 1.59
C ILE A 64 -6.19 17.43 1.21
N ALA A 65 -5.14 17.82 1.93
CA ALA A 65 -4.48 19.11 1.75
C ALA A 65 -3.27 19.09 0.78
N ALA A 66 -2.73 17.91 0.46
CA ALA A 66 -1.59 17.70 -0.43
C ALA A 66 -0.41 18.68 -0.22
N ARG A 67 0.02 18.89 1.04
CA ARG A 67 1.12 19.80 1.35
C ARG A 67 2.44 19.28 0.76
N PRO A 68 3.33 20.15 0.26
CA PRO A 68 4.63 19.72 -0.26
C PRO A 68 5.45 18.95 0.77
N THR A 69 6.12 17.89 0.34
CA THR A 69 7.07 17.12 1.16
C THR A 69 8.44 17.82 1.16
N ARG A 70 8.72 18.57 2.23
CA ARG A 70 9.97 19.34 2.40
C ARG A 70 10.65 19.03 3.74
N GLY A 71 11.97 19.22 3.77
CA GLY A 71 12.80 19.06 4.98
C GLY A 71 12.64 17.69 5.63
N ARG A 72 12.43 17.68 6.96
CA ARG A 72 12.29 16.47 7.78
C ARG A 72 11.20 15.51 7.31
N ALA A 73 10.15 15.99 6.64
CA ALA A 73 9.06 15.14 6.16
C ALA A 73 9.56 14.07 5.16
N ARG A 74 10.58 14.37 4.35
CA ARG A 74 11.15 13.42 3.37
C ARG A 74 11.78 12.18 4.03
N LEU A 75 12.27 12.33 5.26
CA LEU A 75 12.86 11.24 6.03
C LEU A 75 11.81 10.58 6.95
N LEU A 76 10.93 11.37 7.56
CA LEU A 76 9.92 10.86 8.48
C LEU A 76 8.86 9.99 7.79
N ILE A 77 8.47 10.32 6.56
CA ILE A 77 7.46 9.55 5.81
C ILE A 77 7.88 8.09 5.62
N PRO A 78 9.03 7.76 5.00
CA PRO A 78 9.47 6.38 4.88
C PRO A 78 9.80 5.76 6.24
N ALA A 79 10.27 6.54 7.22
CA ALA A 79 10.53 6.05 8.57
C ALA A 79 9.27 5.51 9.27
N VAL A 80 8.09 6.10 9.02
CA VAL A 80 6.82 5.53 9.51
C VAL A 80 6.62 4.12 8.95
N GLY A 81 6.84 3.92 7.65
CA GLY A 81 6.76 2.60 7.02
C GLY A 81 7.71 1.59 7.63
N LEU A 82 8.97 1.98 7.81
CA LEU A 82 9.99 1.15 8.45
C LEU A 82 9.56 0.73 9.87
N ALA A 83 9.03 1.66 10.65
CA ALA A 83 8.56 1.39 12.01
C ALA A 83 7.44 0.34 12.04
N PHE A 84 6.50 0.38 11.10
CA PHE A 84 5.42 -0.63 11.00
C PHE A 84 5.89 -1.97 10.43
N ALA A 85 6.99 -2.01 9.69
CA ALA A 85 7.58 -3.25 9.19
C ALA A 85 8.32 -4.04 10.28
N LEU A 86 8.89 -3.37 11.30
CA LEU A 86 9.63 -4.03 12.38
C LEU A 86 8.81 -5.08 13.16
N PRO A 87 7.55 -4.79 13.59
CA PRO A 87 6.70 -5.81 14.20
C PRO A 87 6.45 -7.01 13.27
N THR A 88 6.26 -6.79 11.97
CA THR A 88 6.08 -7.88 10.99
C THR A 88 7.32 -8.75 10.89
N VAL A 89 8.51 -8.15 10.80
CA VAL A 89 9.79 -8.89 10.84
C VAL A 89 9.90 -9.73 12.13
N THR A 90 9.55 -9.14 13.28
CA THR A 90 9.62 -9.82 14.57
C THR A 90 8.69 -11.04 14.61
N VAL A 91 7.46 -10.91 14.09
CA VAL A 91 6.52 -12.03 14.02
C VAL A 91 6.97 -13.10 13.04
N ASP A 92 7.63 -12.74 11.94
CA ASP A 92 8.15 -13.73 10.99
C ASP A 92 9.27 -14.59 11.58
N ILE A 93 10.08 -14.03 12.48
CA ILE A 93 11.11 -14.78 13.20
C ILE A 93 10.47 -15.84 14.11
N ILE A 94 9.31 -15.55 14.71
CA ILE A 94 8.63 -16.42 15.68
C ILE A 94 7.71 -17.43 15.00
N ALA A 95 6.97 -17.00 13.97
CA ALA A 95 5.99 -17.80 13.25
C ALA A 95 6.13 -17.55 11.73
N PRO A 96 7.14 -18.15 11.08
CA PRO A 96 7.54 -17.81 9.73
C PRO A 96 6.40 -17.89 8.70
N TRP A 97 6.31 -16.87 7.85
CA TRP A 97 5.51 -16.92 6.62
C TRP A 97 6.17 -17.87 5.60
N PRO A 98 5.44 -18.36 4.57
CA PRO A 98 6.03 -19.18 3.53
C PRO A 98 7.28 -18.55 2.91
N PRO A 99 8.31 -19.32 2.50
CA PRO A 99 9.53 -18.78 1.91
C PRO A 99 9.26 -17.99 0.62
N THR A 100 8.14 -18.27 -0.07
CA THR A 100 7.73 -17.64 -1.33
C THR A 100 6.90 -16.36 -1.16
N ILE A 101 6.68 -15.88 0.07
CA ILE A 101 5.83 -14.70 0.33
C ILE A 101 6.43 -13.39 -0.22
N ASN A 102 7.74 -13.36 -0.46
CA ASN A 102 8.47 -12.20 -0.98
C ASN A 102 8.98 -12.45 -2.40
N VAL A 103 8.95 -11.39 -3.22
CA VAL A 103 9.63 -11.36 -4.51
C VAL A 103 11.09 -11.03 -4.27
N THR A 104 11.98 -11.95 -4.64
CA THR A 104 13.42 -11.83 -4.41
C THR A 104 14.05 -10.74 -5.29
N LEU A 105 15.25 -10.31 -4.90
CA LEU A 105 16.06 -9.43 -5.73
C LEU A 105 16.61 -10.16 -6.97
N PRO A 106 16.78 -9.46 -8.11
CA PRO A 106 16.51 -8.03 -8.33
C PRO A 106 15.05 -7.66 -8.63
N GLN A 107 14.19 -8.62 -8.98
CA GLN A 107 12.81 -8.41 -9.42
C GLN A 107 11.96 -7.63 -8.41
N GLY A 108 12.18 -7.87 -7.12
CA GLY A 108 11.48 -7.21 -6.03
C GLY A 108 11.53 -5.69 -6.10
N LEU A 109 12.63 -5.08 -6.56
CA LEU A 109 12.74 -3.62 -6.65
C LEU A 109 11.67 -3.02 -7.56
N LEU A 110 11.54 -3.55 -8.77
CA LEU A 110 10.54 -3.08 -9.74
C LEU A 110 9.13 -3.47 -9.30
N PHE A 111 8.97 -4.72 -8.86
CA PHE A 111 7.68 -5.25 -8.44
C PHE A 111 7.06 -4.42 -7.30
N TYR A 112 7.83 -4.15 -6.24
CA TYR A 112 7.30 -3.48 -5.06
C TYR A 112 7.01 -1.99 -5.28
N ILE A 113 7.78 -1.31 -6.15
CA ILE A 113 7.46 0.06 -6.57
C ILE A 113 6.13 0.08 -7.34
N SER A 114 5.94 -0.85 -8.27
CA SER A 114 4.72 -0.97 -9.05
C SER A 114 3.48 -1.30 -8.20
N ILE A 115 3.56 -2.39 -7.42
CA ILE A 115 2.40 -2.87 -6.65
C ILE A 115 2.03 -1.94 -5.49
N ALA A 116 2.96 -1.11 -5.01
CA ALA A 116 2.66 -0.09 -4.00
C ALA A 116 1.55 0.86 -4.47
N LEU A 117 1.57 1.30 -5.74
CA LEU A 117 0.52 2.19 -6.26
C LEU A 117 -0.82 1.46 -6.31
N THR A 118 -0.81 0.20 -6.76
CA THR A 118 -2.01 -0.63 -6.81
C THR A 118 -2.62 -0.83 -5.44
N ALA A 119 -1.81 -1.16 -4.43
CA ALA A 119 -2.28 -1.36 -3.07
C ALA A 119 -2.81 -0.04 -2.45
N GLU A 120 -2.14 1.09 -2.69
CA GLU A 120 -2.66 2.41 -2.30
C GLU A 120 -4.00 2.72 -2.98
N ALA A 121 -4.13 2.44 -4.27
CA ALA A 121 -5.35 2.69 -5.02
C ALA A 121 -6.52 1.85 -4.47
N VAL A 122 -6.32 0.53 -4.40
CA VAL A 122 -7.36 -0.46 -4.11
C VAL A 122 -7.77 -0.44 -2.65
N PHE A 123 -6.83 -0.31 -1.71
CA PHE A 123 -7.13 -0.42 -0.29
C PHE A 123 -7.26 0.91 0.45
N HIS A 124 -6.77 2.02 -0.12
CA HIS A 124 -6.75 3.30 0.58
C HIS A 124 -7.56 4.37 -0.15
N VAL A 125 -7.07 4.81 -1.30
CA VAL A 125 -7.62 5.97 -2.00
C VAL A 125 -9.06 5.73 -2.45
N VAL A 126 -9.33 4.62 -3.13
CA VAL A 126 -10.67 4.33 -3.66
C VAL A 126 -11.66 4.06 -2.53
N PRO A 127 -11.40 3.16 -1.55
CA PRO A 127 -12.34 2.94 -0.46
C PRO A 127 -12.65 4.20 0.33
N LEU A 128 -11.64 5.01 0.66
CA LEU A 128 -11.84 6.26 1.38
C LEU A 128 -12.66 7.28 0.57
N ALA A 129 -12.36 7.44 -0.73
CA ALA A 129 -13.10 8.34 -1.61
C ALA A 129 -14.58 7.94 -1.73
N LEU A 130 -14.86 6.64 -1.85
CA LEU A 130 -16.24 6.13 -1.92
C LEU A 130 -16.98 6.36 -0.60
N LEU A 131 -16.36 6.02 0.55
CA LEU A 131 -16.97 6.20 1.87
C LEU A 131 -17.26 7.66 2.16
N LEU A 132 -16.31 8.56 1.91
CA LEU A 132 -16.51 9.99 2.13
C LEU A 132 -17.47 10.61 1.13
N GLY A 133 -17.43 10.20 -0.14
CA GLY A 133 -18.36 10.65 -1.17
C GLY A 133 -19.80 10.27 -0.82
N LEU A 134 -20.04 9.05 -0.35
CA LEU A 134 -21.35 8.60 0.10
C LEU A 134 -21.77 9.32 1.38
N ALA A 135 -20.90 9.37 2.38
CA ALA A 135 -21.22 9.97 3.68
C ALA A 135 -21.46 11.48 3.59
N SER A 136 -20.76 12.19 2.68
CA SER A 136 -20.96 13.63 2.46
C SER A 136 -22.32 13.96 1.86
N ARG A 137 -22.90 13.06 1.05
CA ARG A 137 -24.27 13.19 0.55
C ARG A 137 -25.30 13.07 1.67
N LEU A 138 -25.00 12.25 2.68
CA LEU A 138 -25.91 12.00 3.79
C LEU A 138 -25.80 13.09 4.88
N ARG A 139 -24.58 13.55 5.20
CA ARG A 139 -24.33 14.50 6.31
C ARG A 139 -23.17 15.46 6.02
N PRO A 140 -23.40 16.56 5.29
CA PRO A 140 -22.35 17.48 4.80
C PRO A 140 -21.60 18.30 5.88
N ARG A 141 -21.87 18.09 7.17
CA ARG A 141 -21.31 18.90 8.28
C ARG A 141 -20.58 18.10 9.38
N LEU A 142 -20.35 16.81 9.17
CA LEU A 142 -19.71 15.94 10.17
C LEU A 142 -18.20 15.78 9.93
N ARG A 143 -17.45 15.55 11.02
CA ARG A 143 -16.03 15.15 11.00
C ARG A 143 -15.89 13.68 10.57
N LEU A 144 -16.26 13.37 9.33
CA LEU A 144 -16.40 12.00 8.80
C LEU A 144 -15.09 11.34 8.40
N PHE A 145 -14.00 12.11 8.26
CA PHE A 145 -12.72 11.60 7.78
C PHE A 145 -12.22 10.38 8.58
N TRP A 146 -12.12 10.50 9.91
CA TRP A 146 -11.52 9.44 10.72
C TRP A 146 -12.39 8.20 10.85
N PRO A 147 -13.73 8.29 11.03
CA PRO A 147 -14.59 7.12 10.92
C PRO A 147 -14.49 6.42 9.55
N ALA A 148 -14.50 7.17 8.45
CA ALA A 148 -14.34 6.58 7.11
C ALA A 148 -12.96 5.94 6.92
N ALA A 149 -11.89 6.59 7.40
CA ALA A 149 -10.53 6.06 7.35
C ALA A 149 -10.39 4.79 8.20
N ALA A 150 -11.04 4.71 9.36
CA ALA A 150 -11.04 3.50 10.19
C ALA A 150 -11.73 2.33 9.50
N ILE A 151 -12.86 2.57 8.83
CA ILE A 151 -13.54 1.55 8.03
C ILE A 151 -12.68 1.13 6.82
N ALA A 152 -12.11 2.09 6.10
CA ALA A 152 -11.24 1.83 4.95
C ALA A 152 -9.97 1.07 5.36
N ALA A 153 -9.41 1.35 6.54
CA ALA A 153 -8.20 0.69 7.06
C ALA A 153 -8.39 -0.82 7.27
N CYS A 154 -9.64 -1.28 7.40
CA CYS A 154 -9.95 -2.70 7.48
C CYS A 154 -9.91 -3.42 6.13
N ALA A 155 -9.86 -2.70 4.99
CA ALA A 155 -9.98 -3.32 3.66
C ALA A 155 -8.78 -4.23 3.33
N GLU A 156 -7.55 -3.74 3.46
CA GLU A 156 -6.33 -4.53 3.22
C GLU A 156 -6.23 -5.76 4.14
N PRO A 157 -6.35 -5.63 5.49
CA PRO A 157 -6.26 -6.80 6.36
C PRO A 157 -7.41 -7.78 6.14
N ALA A 158 -8.64 -7.32 5.89
CA ALA A 158 -9.75 -8.24 5.58
C ALA A 158 -9.48 -9.03 4.29
N PHE A 159 -8.96 -8.37 3.25
CA PHE A 159 -8.58 -9.03 2.00
C PHE A 159 -7.46 -10.06 2.21
N GLN A 160 -6.39 -9.68 2.92
CA GLN A 160 -5.25 -10.57 3.16
C GLN A 160 -5.62 -11.77 4.04
N ILE A 161 -6.46 -11.58 5.07
CA ILE A 161 -6.91 -12.69 5.92
C ILE A 161 -7.91 -13.58 5.16
N ALA A 162 -8.84 -13.00 4.39
CA ALA A 162 -9.84 -13.79 3.68
C ALA A 162 -9.25 -14.65 2.56
N LEU A 163 -8.25 -14.15 1.83
CA LEU A 163 -7.66 -14.84 0.68
C LEU A 163 -6.30 -15.50 0.96
N GLY A 164 -5.59 -15.03 1.98
CA GLY A 164 -4.23 -15.45 2.29
C GLY A 164 -4.11 -16.35 3.53
N ARG A 165 -5.22 -16.64 4.22
CA ARG A 165 -5.18 -17.52 5.40
C ARG A 165 -4.94 -18.97 5.00
N ASP A 166 -3.81 -19.49 5.45
CA ASP A 166 -3.57 -20.93 5.53
C ASP A 166 -4.20 -21.46 6.84
N PRO A 167 -5.07 -22.49 6.81
CA PRO A 167 -5.63 -23.12 8.02
C PRO A 167 -4.59 -23.57 9.05
N ALA A 168 -3.36 -23.89 8.62
CA ALA A 168 -2.26 -24.25 9.51
C ALA A 168 -1.66 -23.03 10.25
N THR A 169 -2.00 -21.81 9.86
CA THR A 169 -1.54 -20.59 10.50
C THR A 169 -2.18 -20.41 11.88
N PRO A 170 -1.39 -20.13 12.93
CA PRO A 170 -1.94 -19.77 14.24
C PRO A 170 -2.81 -18.51 14.16
N LEU A 171 -4.02 -18.57 14.72
CA LEU A 171 -4.99 -17.45 14.68
C LEU A 171 -4.41 -16.14 15.21
N TRP A 172 -3.55 -16.19 16.23
CA TRP A 172 -2.93 -14.99 16.80
C TRP A 172 -2.06 -14.25 15.78
N ARG A 173 -1.42 -14.96 14.83
CA ARG A 173 -0.61 -14.35 13.77
C ARG A 173 -1.48 -13.54 12.82
N ASP A 174 -2.63 -14.08 12.42
CA ASP A 174 -3.60 -13.39 11.57
C ASP A 174 -4.20 -12.17 12.26
N LEU A 175 -4.55 -12.29 13.55
CA LEU A 175 -5.05 -11.17 14.35
C LEU A 175 -4.00 -10.07 14.47
N PHE A 176 -2.75 -10.43 14.75
CA PHE A 176 -1.64 -9.49 14.79
C PHE A 176 -1.45 -8.80 13.44
N LEU A 177 -1.39 -9.56 12.34
CA LEU A 177 -1.23 -9.02 10.99
C LEU A 177 -2.37 -8.03 10.68
N GLY A 178 -3.60 -8.42 10.99
CA GLY A 178 -4.77 -7.58 10.82
C GLY A 178 -4.67 -6.25 11.56
N LEU A 179 -4.29 -6.29 12.84
CA LEU A 179 -4.11 -5.09 13.66
C LEU A 179 -2.94 -4.22 13.20
N ASN A 180 -1.80 -4.82 12.85
CA ASN A 180 -0.62 -4.09 12.38
C ASN A 180 -0.91 -3.38 11.05
N LEU A 181 -1.55 -4.07 10.10
CA LEU A 181 -1.91 -3.49 8.80
C LEU A 181 -3.00 -2.43 8.92
N ALA A 182 -4.01 -2.62 9.78
CA ALA A 182 -5.02 -1.59 10.04
C ALA A 182 -4.39 -0.33 10.66
N GLY A 183 -3.47 -0.50 11.63
CA GLY A 183 -2.71 0.59 12.22
C GLY A 183 -1.84 1.32 11.20
N PHE A 184 -1.17 0.56 10.33
CA PHE A 184 -0.38 1.11 9.23
C PHE A 184 -1.26 1.89 8.25
N ALA A 185 -2.39 1.34 7.81
CA ALA A 185 -3.35 2.00 6.93
C ALA A 185 -3.86 3.32 7.54
N LEU A 186 -4.17 3.36 8.84
CA LEU A 186 -4.53 4.60 9.54
C LEU A 186 -3.40 5.66 9.49
N ALA A 187 -2.15 5.25 9.69
CA ALA A 187 -1.00 6.12 9.55
C ALA A 187 -0.85 6.62 8.09
N GLN A 188 -1.08 5.76 7.11
CA GLN A 188 -1.09 6.12 5.69
C GLN A 188 -2.21 7.11 5.37
N PHE A 189 -3.42 6.97 5.92
CA PHE A 189 -4.49 7.95 5.77
C PHE A 189 -4.14 9.30 6.41
N ALA A 190 -3.47 9.30 7.56
CA ALA A 190 -2.97 10.52 8.18
C ALA A 190 -1.96 11.25 7.26
N LEU A 191 -1.05 10.49 6.65
CA LEU A 191 -0.08 11.00 5.69
C LEU A 191 -0.74 11.44 4.37
N LEU A 192 -1.72 10.70 3.87
CA LEU A 192 -2.52 11.03 2.68
C LEU A 192 -3.23 12.38 2.89
N ARG A 193 -3.89 12.55 4.03
CA ARG A 193 -4.59 13.78 4.39
C ARG A 193 -3.66 14.99 4.42
N ARG A 194 -2.44 14.80 4.91
CA ARG A 194 -1.48 15.90 5.11
C ARG A 194 -0.63 16.19 3.87
N TYR A 195 -0.13 15.16 3.20
CA TYR A 195 0.90 15.22 2.16
C TYR A 195 0.44 14.65 0.80
N GLY A 196 -0.80 14.21 0.69
CA GLY A 196 -1.33 13.57 -0.53
C GLY A 196 -0.72 12.19 -0.77
N LEU A 197 -0.83 11.72 -2.02
CA LEU A 197 -0.39 10.37 -2.40
C LEU A 197 1.08 10.11 -2.07
N LEU A 198 1.96 11.11 -2.26
CA LEU A 198 3.39 10.98 -1.95
C LEU A 198 3.66 10.61 -0.49
N GLY A 199 2.82 11.10 0.44
CA GLY A 199 2.93 10.76 1.85
C GLY A 199 2.62 9.29 2.12
N ALA A 200 1.45 8.83 1.66
CA ALA A 200 1.02 7.45 1.87
C ALA A 200 1.91 6.45 1.12
N TYR A 201 2.17 6.71 -0.17
CA TYR A 201 3.03 5.91 -1.02
C TYR A 201 4.47 5.84 -0.51
N GLY A 202 5.04 6.97 -0.05
CA GLY A 202 6.39 6.99 0.53
C GLY A 202 6.50 6.14 1.80
N ALA A 203 5.47 6.16 2.65
CA ALA A 203 5.41 5.26 3.81
C ALA A 203 5.29 3.79 3.38
N ARG A 204 4.49 3.48 2.35
CA ARG A 204 4.40 2.11 1.79
C ARG A 204 5.75 1.62 1.29
N LEU A 205 6.47 2.45 0.55
CA LEU A 205 7.82 2.13 0.09
C LEU A 205 8.80 1.90 1.25
N GLY A 206 8.69 2.67 2.34
CA GLY A 206 9.45 2.42 3.56
C GLY A 206 9.17 1.04 4.15
N TYR A 207 7.88 0.67 4.28
CA TYR A 207 7.49 -0.66 4.75
C TYR A 207 8.04 -1.76 3.81
N TYR A 208 7.90 -1.57 2.49
CA TYR A 208 8.37 -2.52 1.47
C TYR A 208 9.88 -2.68 1.47
N ALA A 209 10.63 -1.59 1.67
CA ALA A 209 12.08 -1.63 1.75
C ALA A 209 12.54 -2.58 2.87
N LEU A 210 12.00 -2.45 4.08
CA LEU A 210 12.40 -3.31 5.19
C LEU A 210 11.78 -4.71 5.12
N TRP A 211 10.45 -4.81 5.11
CA TRP A 211 9.77 -6.11 5.18
C TRP A 211 9.99 -6.94 3.92
N HIS A 212 9.76 -6.34 2.75
CA HIS A 212 9.71 -7.12 1.53
C HIS A 212 11.06 -7.32 0.85
N ILE A 213 11.95 -6.34 0.92
CA ILE A 213 13.24 -6.38 0.21
C ILE A 213 14.35 -6.83 1.15
N THR A 214 14.67 -6.03 2.17
CA THR A 214 15.80 -6.31 3.08
C THR A 214 15.56 -7.60 3.86
N TRP A 215 14.48 -7.68 4.61
CA TRP A 215 14.13 -8.89 5.36
C TRP A 215 13.73 -10.03 4.44
N GLY A 216 12.94 -9.78 3.39
CA GLY A 216 12.54 -10.79 2.41
C GLY A 216 13.72 -11.54 1.78
N SER A 217 14.86 -10.88 1.61
CA SER A 217 16.10 -11.52 1.13
C SER A 217 16.89 -12.17 2.28
N ALA A 218 17.01 -11.51 3.43
CA ALA A 218 17.77 -12.01 4.58
C ALA A 218 17.13 -13.26 5.22
N ARG A 219 15.80 -13.33 5.28
CA ARG A 219 15.06 -14.42 5.93
C ARG A 219 15.27 -15.78 5.30
N LEU A 220 15.57 -15.84 3.99
CA LEU A 220 15.72 -17.11 3.26
C LEU A 220 16.85 -17.97 3.85
N PRO A 221 18.11 -17.50 3.91
CA PRO A 221 19.17 -18.26 4.57
C PRO A 221 19.03 -18.31 6.09
N LEU A 222 18.38 -17.34 6.73
CA LEU A 222 18.29 -17.30 8.20
C LEU A 222 17.25 -18.25 8.79
N LEU A 223 16.12 -18.44 8.09
CA LEU A 223 14.99 -19.22 8.60
C LEU A 223 14.76 -20.54 7.84
N PHE A 224 15.35 -20.69 6.64
CA PHE A 224 15.05 -21.81 5.74
C PHE A 224 16.29 -22.48 5.12
N ALA A 225 17.50 -22.19 5.62
CA ALA A 225 18.68 -22.94 5.18
C ALA A 225 18.55 -24.42 5.60
N PRO A 226 18.87 -25.38 4.72
CA PRO A 226 18.96 -26.78 5.11
C PRO A 226 20.09 -26.95 6.13
N GLU A 227 19.81 -27.67 7.22
CA GLU A 227 20.82 -28.11 8.20
C GLU A 227 21.87 -29.04 7.58
#